data_AF-A0A4R6M8K5-F1
#
_entry.id   AF-A0A4R6M8K5-F1
#
_cell.length_a   1.000
_cell.length_b   1.000
_cell.length_c   1.000
_cell.angle_alpha   90.00
_cell.angle_beta   90.00
_cell.angle_gamma   90.00
#
_symmetry.space_group_name_H-M   'P 1'
#
loop_
_entity.id
_entity.type
_entity.pdbx_description
1 polymer ?
#
loop_
_entity_poly.entity_id
_entity_poly.type
_entity_poly.pdbx_seq_one_letter_code
_entity_poly.pdbx_strand_id
1 'polypeptide(L)'
;MNTLSTSFNDDRNNDSQTQIKLQLEGQCGYQLDEGTCRALINIEKISNHRDLGNLSGTLAIQLRAYRANQPKDDQSYLLASTTVGQINGQYYLENCLYDLIYTAPAPGTWRICLELREWSEQDYSLCDQITFPVPMQIDFQPTLVEKGVERPVVKTTDKIAAEKTTSKLNTTEKHTTDFATPQTLGEIDESTEKTPTKSRKSSKSKTKRVDQSGLTFVNQCSMEDILDTKGISKKIAKEIVQHRPYNKWKELLDIKGVGPKLLERIKKALKEKAL
;
A
#
# COMPACT_ATOMS: atom_id res chain seq x y z
N MET A 1 33.45 -53.36 41.94
CA MET A 1 32.69 -53.64 40.69
C MET A 1 31.50 -52.68 40.71
N ASN A 2 31.61 -51.52 40.06
CA ASN A 2 31.12 -51.23 38.69
C ASN A 2 29.59 -51.41 38.63
N THR A 3 28.74 -50.42 38.31
CA THR A 3 28.88 -49.27 37.39
C THR A 3 27.86 -48.16 37.71
N LEU A 4 28.27 -46.91 37.47
CA LEU A 4 27.42 -45.73 37.25
C LEU A 4 26.54 -45.90 36.00
N SER A 5 25.28 -45.45 36.04
CA SER A 5 24.66 -44.78 34.88
C SER A 5 23.64 -43.74 35.33
N THR A 6 24.06 -42.50 35.20
CA THR A 6 23.28 -41.27 35.32
C THR A 6 22.28 -41.20 34.17
N SER A 7 20.99 -41.22 34.46
CA SER A 7 19.97 -40.75 33.50
C SER A 7 19.80 -39.25 33.72
N PHE A 8 20.50 -38.49 32.88
CA PHE A 8 20.23 -37.07 32.66
C PHE A 8 18.75 -36.90 32.31
N ASN A 9 18.02 -36.13 33.13
CA ASN A 9 16.75 -35.56 32.69
C ASN A 9 17.07 -34.56 31.58
N ASP A 10 16.64 -34.91 30.38
CA ASP A 10 16.71 -34.07 29.20
C ASP A 10 15.60 -33.02 29.31
N ASP A 11 15.87 -31.90 29.97
CA ASP A 11 15.02 -30.69 30.00
C ASP A 11 15.03 -29.95 28.65
N ARG A 12 14.99 -30.69 27.53
CA ARG A 12 14.94 -30.15 26.17
C ARG A 12 13.63 -30.48 25.49
N ASN A 13 12.51 -30.10 26.09
CA ASN A 13 11.26 -30.07 25.34
C ASN A 13 10.22 -29.14 25.97
N ASN A 14 10.48 -27.83 25.97
CA ASN A 14 9.38 -26.86 26.09
C ASN A 14 9.70 -25.47 25.49
N ASP A 15 10.34 -25.43 24.33
CA ASP A 15 10.64 -24.16 23.63
C ASP A 15 9.91 -24.05 22.27
N SER A 16 8.79 -24.78 22.11
CA SER A 16 8.09 -24.95 20.84
C SER A 16 6.62 -24.49 20.85
N GLN A 17 6.30 -23.53 21.72
CA GLN A 17 5.23 -22.56 21.46
C GLN A 17 5.81 -21.17 21.68
N THR A 18 6.27 -20.52 20.62
CA THR A 18 6.37 -19.06 20.60
C THR A 18 4.96 -18.54 20.84
N GLN A 19 4.62 -18.33 22.12
CA GLN A 19 3.33 -17.81 22.53
C GLN A 19 3.15 -16.50 21.76
N ILE A 20 2.17 -16.44 20.86
CA ILE A 20 1.85 -15.23 20.11
C ILE A 20 1.41 -14.19 21.15
N LYS A 21 2.30 -13.25 21.47
CA LYS A 21 2.06 -12.25 22.52
C LYS A 21 1.34 -11.00 22.01
N LEU A 22 1.33 -10.77 20.69
CA LEU A 22 0.57 -9.69 20.06
C LEU A 22 -0.67 -10.28 19.41
N GLN A 23 -1.87 -9.86 19.80
CA GLN A 23 -3.12 -10.52 19.41
C GLN A 23 -4.21 -9.52 19.00
N LEU A 24 -5.02 -9.93 18.03
CA LEU A 24 -6.31 -9.34 17.67
C LEU A 24 -7.39 -10.04 18.52
N GLU A 25 -8.08 -9.26 19.34
CA GLU A 25 -9.06 -9.77 20.30
C GLU A 25 -10.45 -9.18 20.05
N GLY A 26 -11.47 -9.94 20.46
CA GLY A 26 -12.86 -9.53 20.36
C GLY A 26 -13.41 -9.54 18.92
N GLN A 27 -14.42 -8.72 18.69
CA GLN A 27 -15.10 -8.58 17.41
C GLN A 27 -14.26 -7.77 16.43
N CYS A 28 -13.68 -8.47 15.45
CA CYS A 28 -13.00 -7.86 14.32
C CYS A 28 -13.82 -8.05 13.04
N GLY A 29 -13.81 -7.05 12.18
CA GLY A 29 -14.60 -7.05 10.96
C GLY A 29 -14.06 -6.08 9.93
N TYR A 30 -14.62 -6.19 8.73
CA TYR A 30 -14.32 -5.28 7.64
C TYR A 30 -15.57 -5.06 6.77
N GLN A 31 -15.61 -3.91 6.09
CA GLN A 31 -16.57 -3.61 5.04
C GLN A 31 -15.80 -3.00 3.87
N LEU A 32 -16.14 -3.45 2.66
CA LEU A 32 -15.56 -2.93 1.42
C LEU A 32 -16.65 -2.18 0.66
N ASP A 33 -16.29 -1.01 0.16
CA ASP A 33 -17.09 -0.26 -0.78
C ASP A 33 -16.32 -0.17 -2.10
N GLU A 34 -16.76 -0.96 -3.09
CA GLU A 34 -16.17 -0.99 -4.42
C GLU A 34 -16.41 0.31 -5.21
N GLY A 35 -17.49 1.03 -4.91
CA GLY A 35 -17.82 2.29 -5.58
C GLY A 35 -16.92 3.43 -5.13
N THR A 36 -16.55 3.47 -3.84
CA THR A 36 -15.67 4.51 -3.28
C THR A 36 -14.21 4.04 -3.10
N CYS A 37 -13.90 2.78 -3.40
CA CYS A 37 -12.60 2.15 -3.16
C CYS A 37 -12.13 2.32 -1.70
N ARG A 38 -13.04 2.11 -0.73
CA ARG A 38 -12.76 2.22 0.71
C ARG A 38 -12.90 0.88 1.40
N ALA A 39 -12.03 0.65 2.38
CA ALA A 39 -12.10 -0.45 3.33
C ALA A 39 -12.26 0.13 4.74
N LEU A 40 -13.40 -0.12 5.36
CA LEU A 40 -13.61 0.13 6.79
C LEU A 40 -13.20 -1.12 7.55
N ILE A 41 -12.24 -1.00 8.46
CA ILE A 41 -11.79 -2.11 9.31
C ILE A 41 -12.11 -1.73 10.76
N ASN A 42 -12.80 -2.64 11.46
CA ASN A 42 -13.02 -2.54 12.89
C ASN A 42 -12.23 -3.64 13.61
N ILE A 43 -11.51 -3.27 14.65
CA ILE A 43 -10.82 -4.18 15.55
C ILE A 43 -11.22 -3.77 16.97
N GLU A 44 -11.87 -4.69 17.69
CA GLU A 44 -12.28 -4.43 19.06
C GLU A 44 -11.06 -4.18 19.95
N LYS A 45 -10.02 -5.02 19.86
CA LYS A 45 -8.82 -4.84 20.67
C LYS A 45 -7.55 -5.41 20.02
N ILE A 46 -6.45 -4.68 20.18
CA ILE A 46 -5.08 -5.12 19.83
C ILE A 46 -4.28 -5.17 21.12
N SER A 47 -3.91 -6.37 21.58
CA SER A 47 -3.26 -6.59 22.86
C SER A 47 -1.79 -6.96 22.69
N ASN A 48 -0.93 -6.38 23.54
CA ASN A 48 0.44 -6.84 23.74
C ASN A 48 0.57 -7.52 25.11
N HIS A 49 0.57 -8.85 25.13
CA HIS A 49 0.71 -9.72 26.31
C HIS A 49 2.17 -9.99 26.69
N ARG A 50 3.12 -9.21 26.17
CA ARG A 50 4.50 -9.25 26.64
C ARG A 50 4.61 -8.60 28.01
N ASP A 51 5.63 -8.96 28.76
CA ASP A 51 5.91 -8.40 30.07
C ASP A 51 6.01 -6.87 30.04
N LEU A 52 5.68 -6.24 31.18
CA LEU A 52 5.70 -4.79 31.31
C LEU A 52 7.06 -4.22 30.89
N GLY A 53 7.05 -3.18 30.05
CA GLY A 53 8.25 -2.55 29.52
C GLY A 53 8.80 -3.18 28.23
N ASN A 54 8.24 -4.31 27.79
CA ASN A 54 8.57 -4.90 26.50
C ASN A 54 7.75 -4.26 25.37
N LEU A 55 8.30 -3.19 24.78
CA LEU A 55 7.70 -2.45 23.68
C LEU A 55 7.67 -3.28 22.39
N SER A 56 6.57 -3.22 21.64
CA SER A 56 6.53 -3.80 20.30
C SER A 56 7.36 -3.02 19.29
N GLY A 57 7.76 -3.69 18.21
CA GLY A 57 8.09 -3.02 16.96
C GLY A 57 6.88 -2.24 16.41
N THR A 58 7.09 -1.50 15.33
CA THR A 58 5.98 -0.81 14.65
C THR A 58 4.98 -1.85 14.15
N LEU A 59 3.74 -1.75 14.61
CA LEU A 59 2.66 -2.63 14.23
C LEU A 59 1.98 -2.13 12.95
N ALA A 60 1.58 -3.08 12.11
CA ALA A 60 0.78 -2.85 10.93
C ALA A 60 -0.44 -3.76 10.93
N ILE A 61 -1.56 -3.21 10.46
CA ILE A 61 -2.77 -3.96 10.15
C ILE A 61 -2.86 -4.11 8.65
N GLN A 62 -3.07 -5.33 8.19
CA GLN A 62 -3.19 -5.67 6.78
C GLN A 62 -4.44 -6.49 6.52
N LEU A 63 -5.28 -6.02 5.60
CA LEU A 63 -6.35 -6.82 5.05
C LEU A 63 -5.81 -7.51 3.80
N ARG A 64 -5.79 -8.84 3.80
CA ARG A 64 -5.23 -9.67 2.71
C ARG A 64 -6.25 -10.63 2.15
N ALA A 65 -6.17 -10.85 0.84
CA ALA A 65 -6.92 -11.86 0.11
C ALA A 65 -5.98 -13.01 -0.29
N TYR A 66 -6.36 -14.22 0.09
CA TYR A 66 -5.67 -15.46 -0.29
C TYR A 66 -6.53 -16.25 -1.26
N ARG A 67 -5.94 -16.76 -2.34
CA ARG A 67 -6.71 -17.52 -3.33
C ARG A 67 -7.29 -18.79 -2.69
N ALA A 68 -8.59 -19.01 -2.84
CA ALA A 68 -9.20 -20.24 -2.34
C ALA A 68 -8.65 -21.46 -3.11
N ASN A 69 -8.40 -22.56 -2.40
CA ASN A 69 -7.97 -23.85 -2.97
C ASN A 69 -6.56 -23.89 -3.57
N GLN A 70 -5.64 -23.03 -3.13
CA GLN A 70 -4.21 -23.19 -3.37
C GLN A 70 -3.52 -23.50 -2.04
N PRO A 71 -2.54 -24.44 -1.99
CA PRO A 71 -1.72 -24.61 -0.80
C PRO A 71 -0.99 -23.30 -0.48
N LYS A 72 -0.84 -23.01 0.83
CA LYS A 72 -0.25 -21.78 1.40
C LYS A 72 0.88 -21.19 0.53
N ASP A 73 0.70 -19.91 0.19
CA ASP A 73 1.61 -18.95 -0.49
C ASP A 73 2.11 -19.35 -1.88
N ASP A 74 1.69 -18.64 -2.93
CA ASP A 74 2.54 -17.52 -3.40
C ASP A 74 1.77 -16.29 -3.90
N GLN A 75 0.43 -16.32 -3.82
CA GLN A 75 -0.44 -15.30 -4.39
C GLN A 75 -1.41 -14.76 -3.32
N SER A 76 -0.88 -13.90 -2.45
CA SER A 76 -1.72 -13.05 -1.60
C SER A 76 -1.82 -11.65 -2.19
N TYR A 77 -3.01 -11.06 -2.14
CA TYR A 77 -3.25 -9.68 -2.58
C TYR A 77 -3.47 -8.82 -1.34
N LEU A 78 -2.66 -7.77 -1.20
CA LEU A 78 -2.85 -6.77 -0.15
C LEU A 78 -4.01 -5.87 -0.57
N LEU A 79 -5.11 -5.94 0.17
CA LEU A 79 -6.33 -5.18 -0.13
C LEU A 79 -6.26 -3.77 0.47
N ALA A 80 -5.80 -3.68 1.71
CA ALA A 80 -5.64 -2.44 2.46
C ALA A 80 -4.61 -2.62 3.57
N SER A 81 -3.92 -1.55 3.97
CA SER A 81 -2.94 -1.60 5.05
C SER A 81 -2.82 -0.24 5.73
N THR A 82 -2.48 -0.26 7.02
CA THR A 82 -2.02 0.93 7.75
C THR A 82 -1.02 0.53 8.83
N THR A 83 -0.14 1.45 9.20
CA THR A 83 0.63 1.34 10.45
C THR A 83 -0.22 1.85 11.61
N VAL A 84 -0.05 1.22 12.78
CA VAL A 84 -0.74 1.60 14.02
C VAL A 84 0.19 2.35 14.96
N GLY A 85 1.48 1.99 14.95
CA GLY A 85 2.48 2.48 15.91
C GLY A 85 2.99 1.35 16.79
N GLN A 86 3.45 1.66 18.00
CA GLN A 86 3.99 0.66 18.94
C GLN A 86 3.10 0.57 20.18
N ILE A 87 3.08 -0.60 20.83
CA ILE A 87 2.31 -0.85 22.05
C ILE A 87 3.26 -1.43 23.10
N ASN A 88 3.25 -0.87 24.32
CA ASN A 88 4.00 -1.42 25.44
C ASN A 88 3.46 -2.79 25.87
N GLY A 89 4.32 -3.66 26.38
CA GLY A 89 3.90 -4.92 27.00
C GLY A 89 2.93 -4.68 28.15
N GLN A 90 1.90 -5.51 28.22
CA GLN A 90 0.72 -5.40 29.08
C GLN A 90 -0.23 -4.23 28.76
N TYR A 91 -0.06 -3.57 27.62
CA TYR A 91 -1.00 -2.54 27.12
C TYR A 91 -1.78 -3.05 25.91
N TYR A 92 -2.86 -2.34 25.60
CA TYR A 92 -3.70 -2.61 24.45
C TYR A 92 -4.23 -1.32 23.82
N LEU A 93 -4.67 -1.44 22.58
CA LEU A 93 -5.52 -0.46 21.92
C LEU A 93 -6.92 -1.07 21.78
N GLU A 94 -7.95 -0.26 21.96
CA GLU A 94 -9.35 -0.69 21.83
C GLU A 94 -10.11 0.16 20.82
N ASN A 95 -11.21 -0.38 20.31
CA ASN A 95 -12.14 0.30 19.42
C ASN A 95 -11.45 0.93 18.19
N CYS A 96 -10.50 0.19 17.61
CA CYS A 96 -9.73 0.67 16.47
C CYS A 96 -10.59 0.63 15.21
N LEU A 97 -10.78 1.79 14.60
CA LEU A 97 -11.54 1.99 13.36
C LEU A 97 -10.62 2.62 12.33
N TYR A 98 -10.44 1.93 11.20
CA TYR A 98 -9.59 2.39 10.11
C TYR A 98 -10.42 2.53 8.84
N ASP A 99 -10.32 3.69 8.21
CA ASP A 99 -10.93 3.95 6.91
C ASP A 99 -9.82 4.11 5.86
N LEU A 100 -9.57 3.02 5.15
CA LEU A 100 -8.41 2.82 4.30
C LEU A 100 -8.78 2.82 2.82
N ILE A 101 -7.79 3.09 1.98
CA ILE A 101 -7.93 2.88 0.54
C ILE A 101 -7.92 1.38 0.27
N TYR A 102 -8.88 0.92 -0.51
CA TYR A 102 -9.04 -0.46 -0.93
C TYR A 102 -8.55 -0.66 -2.37
N THR A 103 -7.79 -1.73 -2.59
CA THR A 103 -7.44 -2.21 -3.93
C THR A 103 -8.04 -3.59 -4.14
N ALA A 104 -8.98 -3.69 -5.09
CA ALA A 104 -9.62 -4.96 -5.41
C ALA A 104 -8.61 -5.96 -6.00
N PRO A 105 -8.67 -7.25 -5.62
CA PRO A 105 -7.84 -8.27 -6.22
C PRO A 105 -8.37 -8.63 -7.62
N ALA A 106 -7.60 -9.45 -8.36
CA ALA A 106 -8.06 -9.98 -9.63
C ALA A 106 -9.34 -10.83 -9.46
N PRO A 107 -10.13 -11.02 -10.53
CA PRO A 107 -11.31 -11.88 -10.48
C PRO A 107 -11.02 -13.29 -9.94
N GLY A 108 -11.93 -13.79 -9.11
CA GLY A 108 -11.84 -15.09 -8.48
C GLY A 108 -12.43 -15.14 -7.07
N THR A 109 -12.27 -16.31 -6.45
CA THR A 109 -12.67 -16.58 -5.07
C THR A 109 -11.50 -16.39 -4.10
N TRP A 110 -11.70 -15.54 -3.11
CA TRP A 110 -10.68 -15.13 -2.15
C TRP A 110 -11.12 -15.39 -0.71
N ARG A 111 -10.24 -16.00 0.08
CA ARG A 111 -10.35 -16.07 1.53
C ARG A 111 -9.75 -14.80 2.12
N ILE A 112 -10.53 -14.04 2.89
CA ILE A 112 -10.09 -12.77 3.46
C ILE A 112 -9.50 -13.00 4.85
N CYS A 113 -8.37 -12.34 5.11
CA CYS A 113 -7.68 -12.36 6.38
C CYS A 113 -7.38 -10.94 6.85
N LEU A 114 -7.57 -10.71 8.14
CA LEU A 114 -7.03 -9.55 8.84
C LEU A 114 -5.76 -10.00 9.57
N GLU A 115 -4.64 -9.34 9.28
CA GLU A 115 -3.34 -9.67 9.84
C GLU A 115 -2.79 -8.54 10.68
N LEU A 116 -2.31 -8.90 11.88
CA LEU A 116 -1.44 -8.08 12.69
C LEU A 116 0.00 -8.46 12.39
N ARG A 117 0.80 -7.48 11.97
CA ARG A 117 2.22 -7.66 11.71
C ARG A 117 3.06 -6.71 12.55
N GLU A 118 4.25 -7.15 12.89
CA GLU A 118 5.22 -6.35 13.63
C GLU A 118 6.50 -6.21 12.82
N TRP A 119 6.97 -4.97 12.71
CA TRP A 119 8.29 -4.66 12.17
C TRP A 119 9.37 -5.19 13.09
N SER A 120 10.12 -6.16 12.58
CA SER A 120 11.46 -6.51 13.05
C SER A 120 12.47 -5.65 12.31
N GLU A 121 13.74 -5.61 12.75
CA GLU A 121 14.83 -4.78 12.21
C GLU A 121 14.87 -4.67 10.66
N GLN A 122 14.38 -5.69 9.94
CA GLN A 122 14.43 -5.77 8.49
C GLN A 122 13.05 -5.91 7.81
N ASP A 123 12.05 -6.52 8.45
CA ASP A 123 10.79 -6.87 7.80
C ASP A 123 9.57 -6.95 8.74
N TYR A 124 8.38 -6.96 8.14
CA TYR A 124 7.13 -7.19 8.87
C TYR A 124 6.82 -8.68 8.98
N SER A 125 6.98 -9.21 10.20
CA SER A 125 6.61 -10.58 10.55
C SER A 125 5.13 -10.68 10.92
N LEU A 126 4.49 -11.82 10.63
CA LEU A 126 3.11 -12.08 11.02
C LEU A 126 3.06 -12.39 12.53
N CYS A 127 2.27 -11.62 13.27
CA CYS A 127 2.03 -11.86 14.69
C CYS A 127 0.75 -12.66 14.90
N ASP A 128 -0.37 -12.18 14.34
CA ASP A 128 -1.68 -12.78 14.52
C ASP A 128 -2.54 -12.60 13.25
N GLN A 129 -3.53 -13.47 13.08
CA GLN A 129 -4.39 -13.51 11.91
C GLN A 129 -5.81 -13.95 12.25
N ILE A 130 -6.78 -13.15 11.83
CA ILE A 130 -8.20 -13.52 11.81
C ILE A 130 -8.58 -13.87 10.37
N THR A 131 -9.10 -15.08 10.17
CA THR A 131 -9.66 -15.51 8.88
C THR A 131 -11.17 -15.33 8.90
N PHE A 132 -11.72 -14.59 7.93
CA PHE A 132 -13.16 -14.43 7.81
C PHE A 132 -13.78 -15.64 7.09
N PRO A 133 -14.92 -16.16 7.58
CA PRO A 133 -15.48 -17.44 7.12
C PRO A 133 -16.15 -17.34 5.75
N VAL A 134 -16.56 -16.14 5.31
CA VAL A 134 -17.23 -15.92 4.04
C VAL A 134 -16.18 -15.55 2.98
N PRO A 135 -16.00 -16.36 1.93
CA PRO A 135 -15.12 -16.01 0.82
C PRO A 135 -15.66 -14.81 0.03
N MET A 136 -14.77 -13.91 -0.38
CA MET A 136 -15.06 -12.82 -1.30
C MET A 136 -15.02 -13.34 -2.74
N GLN A 137 -16.03 -13.00 -3.53
CA GLN A 137 -16.09 -13.30 -4.95
C GLN A 137 -15.92 -12.00 -5.73
N ILE A 138 -14.93 -11.96 -6.62
CA ILE A 138 -14.78 -10.87 -7.58
C ILE A 138 -15.06 -11.44 -8.96
N ASP A 139 -16.16 -11.00 -9.56
CA ASP A 139 -16.54 -11.45 -10.89
C ASP A 139 -15.67 -10.78 -11.96
N PHE A 140 -15.40 -11.52 -13.03
CA PHE A 140 -14.82 -10.93 -14.22
C PHE A 140 -15.86 -10.05 -14.90
N GLN A 141 -15.64 -8.75 -14.88
CA GLN A 141 -16.40 -7.82 -15.73
C GLN A 141 -15.68 -7.72 -17.08
N PRO A 142 -16.19 -8.35 -18.17
CA PRO A 142 -15.64 -8.13 -19.49
C PRO A 142 -15.84 -6.66 -19.83
N THR A 143 -14.75 -5.89 -19.91
CA THR A 143 -14.80 -4.60 -20.59
C THR A 143 -15.22 -4.88 -22.03
N LEU A 144 -16.47 -4.54 -22.39
CA LEU A 144 -16.91 -4.50 -23.77
C LEU A 144 -16.02 -3.49 -24.49
N VAL A 145 -14.99 -3.98 -25.16
CA VAL A 145 -14.27 -3.20 -26.14
C VAL A 145 -15.28 -2.95 -27.26
N GLU A 146 -15.85 -1.75 -27.33
CA GLU A 146 -16.63 -1.32 -28.48
C GLU A 146 -15.73 -1.46 -29.72
N LYS A 147 -15.93 -2.55 -30.47
CA LYS A 147 -15.40 -2.71 -31.82
C LYS A 147 -16.10 -1.69 -32.73
N GLY A 148 -15.52 -0.51 -32.85
CA GLY A 148 -15.65 0.36 -34.02
C GLY A 148 -14.25 0.89 -34.31
N VAL A 149 -13.61 0.64 -35.45
CA VAL A 149 -14.12 0.62 -36.83
C VAL A 149 -13.26 -0.32 -37.67
N GLU A 150 -13.88 -1.19 -38.47
CA GLU A 150 -13.21 -1.89 -39.56
C GLU A 150 -13.12 -1.01 -40.84
N ARG A 151 -11.88 -0.78 -41.29
CA ARG A 151 -11.33 -0.68 -42.68
C ARG A 151 -11.66 0.58 -43.53
N PRO A 152 -10.77 0.98 -44.46
CA PRO A 152 -10.49 0.20 -45.67
C PRO A 152 -9.03 -0.21 -45.86
N VAL A 153 -8.92 -1.36 -46.51
CA VAL A 153 -7.73 -1.98 -47.08
C VAL A 153 -7.20 -1.10 -48.22
N VAL A 154 -5.93 -0.70 -48.18
CA VAL A 154 -5.18 -0.33 -49.40
C VAL A 154 -4.30 -1.51 -49.76
N LYS A 155 -4.65 -2.15 -50.88
CA LYS A 155 -3.82 -3.13 -51.57
C LYS A 155 -2.79 -2.34 -52.38
N THR A 156 -1.51 -2.61 -52.15
CA THR A 156 -0.52 -2.50 -53.23
C THR A 156 0.38 -3.73 -53.14
N THR A 157 0.02 -4.72 -53.95
CA THR A 157 0.94 -5.75 -54.42
C THR A 157 1.93 -5.08 -55.38
N ASP A 158 3.23 -5.32 -55.19
CA ASP A 158 4.08 -5.77 -56.30
C ASP A 158 5.25 -6.59 -55.73
N LYS A 159 5.41 -7.79 -56.31
CA LYS A 159 6.49 -8.77 -56.11
C LYS A 159 7.68 -8.40 -57.00
N ILE A 160 8.88 -8.87 -56.63
CA ILE A 160 9.94 -9.54 -57.44
C ILE A 160 11.10 -9.76 -56.44
N ALA A 161 11.30 -10.95 -55.85
CA ALA A 161 11.88 -12.21 -56.34
C ALA A 161 13.41 -12.32 -56.13
N ALA A 162 13.79 -13.40 -55.40
CA ALA A 162 15.04 -14.20 -55.43
C ALA A 162 16.40 -13.50 -55.17
N GLU A 163 17.43 -14.09 -54.57
CA GLU A 163 17.84 -15.49 -54.49
C GLU A 163 18.89 -15.74 -53.38
N LYS A 164 19.16 -17.02 -53.13
CA LYS A 164 20.08 -17.67 -52.17
C LYS A 164 21.50 -17.08 -52.08
N THR A 165 22.19 -17.27 -50.95
CA THR A 165 23.33 -18.21 -50.81
C THR A 165 23.96 -18.19 -49.39
N THR A 166 24.24 -19.40 -48.93
CA THR A 166 24.99 -19.89 -47.77
C THR A 166 26.42 -19.33 -47.63
N SER A 167 26.94 -19.20 -46.39
CA SER A 167 27.99 -20.08 -45.81
C SER A 167 28.86 -19.43 -44.70
N LYS A 168 28.99 -20.19 -43.60
CA LYS A 168 30.14 -20.45 -42.69
C LYS A 168 31.07 -19.30 -42.24
N LEU A 169 31.20 -19.03 -40.93
CA LEU A 169 31.92 -19.76 -39.87
C LEU A 169 33.38 -19.28 -39.71
N ASN A 170 33.68 -18.60 -38.61
CA ASN A 170 34.70 -19.01 -37.63
C ASN A 170 34.51 -18.17 -36.34
N THR A 171 34.28 -18.77 -35.16
CA THR A 171 35.22 -19.57 -34.32
C THR A 171 36.37 -18.66 -33.89
N THR A 172 36.68 -18.38 -32.62
CA THR A 172 36.61 -19.16 -31.36
C THR A 172 36.95 -18.10 -30.27
N GLU A 173 36.27 -18.05 -29.13
CA GLU A 173 36.77 -18.62 -27.84
C GLU A 173 38.08 -17.96 -27.34
N LYS A 174 38.34 -17.67 -26.06
CA LYS A 174 37.72 -18.05 -24.79
C LYS A 174 38.52 -17.29 -23.70
N HIS A 175 37.87 -16.85 -22.63
CA HIS A 175 38.07 -17.43 -21.28
C HIS A 175 39.13 -16.68 -20.45
N THR A 176 38.73 -16.17 -19.28
CA THR A 176 39.43 -16.66 -18.06
C THR A 176 39.45 -15.74 -16.83
N THR A 177 38.40 -15.79 -16.00
CA THR A 177 38.31 -15.58 -14.52
C THR A 177 39.32 -14.76 -13.70
N ASP A 178 38.72 -14.05 -12.72
CA ASP A 178 39.03 -13.94 -11.27
C ASP A 178 40.47 -13.71 -10.78
N PHE A 179 40.65 -12.70 -9.91
CA PHE A 179 40.72 -12.87 -8.43
C PHE A 179 41.01 -11.54 -7.70
N ALA A 180 40.32 -11.35 -6.57
CA ALA A 180 40.72 -10.74 -5.29
C ALA A 180 41.40 -9.34 -5.16
N THR A 181 40.78 -8.57 -4.25
CA THR A 181 41.19 -7.46 -3.33
C THR A 181 42.54 -7.68 -2.60
N PRO A 182 43.06 -6.79 -1.70
CA PRO A 182 42.68 -5.42 -1.25
C PRO A 182 43.88 -4.44 -1.03
N GLN A 183 43.64 -3.14 -0.75
CA GLN A 183 44.47 -2.31 0.15
C GLN A 183 43.67 -1.19 0.85
N THR A 184 44.14 -0.85 2.06
CA THR A 184 43.53 -0.16 3.20
C THR A 184 44.22 1.19 3.48
N LEU A 185 43.53 2.19 4.05
CA LEU A 185 43.87 2.97 5.28
C LEU A 185 43.22 4.36 5.31
N GLY A 186 42.62 4.70 6.46
CA GLY A 186 42.22 6.06 6.84
C GLY A 186 41.19 6.10 7.99
N GLU A 187 41.63 5.78 9.22
CA GLU A 187 40.98 6.16 10.49
C GLU A 187 41.17 7.66 10.79
N ILE A 188 40.16 8.28 11.41
CA ILE A 188 40.13 9.19 12.59
C ILE A 188 38.73 9.85 12.64
N ASP A 189 38.15 10.33 13.74
CA ASP A 189 38.10 9.94 15.14
C ASP A 189 36.94 10.75 15.77
N GLU A 190 36.25 10.10 16.70
CA GLU A 190 35.49 10.51 17.88
C GLU A 190 34.91 11.96 18.13
N SER A 191 33.60 11.93 18.50
CA SER A 191 32.86 12.67 19.55
C SER A 191 32.81 14.21 19.66
N THR A 192 31.60 14.77 19.77
CA THR A 192 30.93 15.04 21.07
C THR A 192 29.64 15.86 20.95
N GLU A 193 28.70 15.50 21.82
CA GLU A 193 27.42 16.05 22.22
C GLU A 193 27.45 17.51 22.74
N LYS A 194 26.36 18.27 22.50
CA LYS A 194 25.70 19.19 23.48
C LYS A 194 24.48 19.94 22.88
N THR A 195 23.29 19.67 23.43
CA THR A 195 22.19 20.64 23.63
C THR A 195 22.54 21.54 24.83
N PRO A 196 21.94 22.74 25.10
CA PRO A 196 20.48 22.91 25.30
C PRO A 196 19.81 24.32 25.10
N THR A 197 18.47 24.30 25.02
CA THR A 197 17.45 25.26 25.56
C THR A 197 17.40 26.77 25.18
N LYS A 198 16.24 27.25 24.66
CA LYS A 198 15.21 28.04 25.41
C LYS A 198 14.01 28.57 24.55
N SER A 199 12.82 28.10 24.91
CA SER A 199 11.56 28.83 25.19
C SER A 199 10.92 29.88 24.25
N ARG A 200 9.58 29.71 24.11
CA ARG A 200 8.50 30.73 24.19
C ARG A 200 8.19 31.61 22.95
N LYS A 201 7.04 31.38 22.28
CA LYS A 201 5.74 32.04 22.60
C LYS A 201 4.65 31.71 21.56
N SER A 202 3.46 31.53 22.12
CA SER A 202 2.13 31.61 21.52
C SER A 202 1.92 32.74 20.50
N SER A 203 1.32 32.43 19.37
CA SER A 203 0.43 33.37 18.68
C SER A 203 -0.86 32.66 18.26
N LYS A 204 -1.94 33.14 18.87
CA LYS A 204 -3.32 32.77 18.66
C LYS A 204 -3.79 33.49 17.40
N SER A 205 -3.97 32.78 16.29
CA SER A 205 -4.64 33.31 15.11
C SER A 205 -6.03 32.67 15.00
N LYS A 206 -7.05 33.47 15.34
CA LYS A 206 -8.43 33.19 14.95
C LYS A 206 -8.63 33.63 13.50
N THR A 207 -9.48 32.88 12.79
CA THR A 207 -10.31 33.30 11.64
C THR A 207 -9.77 33.02 10.23
N LYS A 208 -10.11 31.84 9.68
CA LYS A 208 -11.06 31.68 8.54
C LYS A 208 -11.25 30.18 8.21
N ARG A 209 -12.17 29.52 8.92
CA ARG A 209 -12.78 28.26 8.48
C ARG A 209 -13.85 28.58 7.44
N VAL A 210 -13.47 28.82 6.18
CA VAL A 210 -14.45 28.88 5.07
C VAL A 210 -13.92 28.26 3.76
N ASP A 211 -12.61 28.07 3.56
CA ASP A 211 -12.10 27.59 2.26
C ASP A 211 -11.37 26.23 2.29
N GLN A 212 -11.27 25.57 3.45
CA GLN A 212 -10.64 24.25 3.54
C GLN A 212 -11.51 23.13 2.92
N SER A 213 -12.84 23.18 3.06
CA SER A 213 -13.71 22.10 2.57
C SER A 213 -13.72 21.97 1.04
N GLY A 214 -13.62 23.11 0.34
CA GLY A 214 -13.60 23.10 -1.12
C GLY A 214 -12.30 22.54 -1.69
N LEU A 215 -11.16 22.79 -1.05
CA LEU A 215 -9.86 22.27 -1.51
C LEU A 215 -9.67 20.78 -1.16
N THR A 216 -10.16 20.34 0.01
CA THR A 216 -10.20 18.91 0.33
C THR A 216 -11.08 18.16 -0.67
N PHE A 217 -12.21 18.75 -1.08
CA PHE A 217 -13.07 18.16 -2.10
C PHE A 217 -12.38 18.08 -3.47
N VAL A 218 -11.66 19.11 -3.94
CA VAL A 218 -10.89 19.04 -5.21
C VAL A 218 -9.89 17.88 -5.22
N ASN A 219 -9.25 17.63 -4.08
CA ASN A 219 -8.25 16.58 -3.93
C ASN A 219 -8.85 15.17 -3.77
N GLN A 220 -10.14 15.08 -3.43
CA GLN A 220 -10.84 13.83 -3.12
C GLN A 220 -11.95 13.48 -4.12
N CYS A 221 -12.39 14.40 -4.98
CA CYS A 221 -13.55 14.18 -5.85
C CYS A 221 -13.29 13.17 -6.97
N SER A 222 -14.32 12.47 -7.45
CA SER A 222 -14.21 11.53 -8.57
C SER A 222 -14.06 12.27 -9.92
N MET A 223 -13.72 11.56 -11.01
CA MET A 223 -13.66 12.17 -12.34
C MET A 223 -15.07 12.64 -12.78
N GLU A 224 -16.08 11.88 -12.39
CA GLU A 224 -17.50 12.09 -12.66
C GLU A 224 -17.98 13.38 -11.97
N ASP A 225 -17.57 13.62 -10.73
CA ASP A 225 -17.90 14.84 -10.00
C ASP A 225 -17.34 16.11 -10.65
N ILE A 226 -16.15 16.01 -11.25
CA ILE A 226 -15.53 17.11 -12.00
C ILE A 226 -16.26 17.30 -13.34
N LEU A 227 -16.63 16.21 -14.01
CA LEU A 227 -17.35 16.22 -15.28
C LEU A 227 -18.77 16.77 -15.18
N ASP A 228 -19.42 16.56 -14.05
CA ASP A 228 -20.75 17.09 -13.75
C ASP A 228 -20.77 18.63 -13.68
N THR A 229 -19.61 19.27 -13.53
CA THR A 229 -19.52 20.72 -13.60
C THR A 229 -19.62 21.23 -15.05
N LYS A 230 -20.62 22.07 -15.29
CA LYS A 230 -20.96 22.59 -16.63
C LYS A 230 -19.77 23.30 -17.30
N GLY A 231 -19.24 22.68 -18.35
CA GLY A 231 -18.18 23.25 -19.19
C GLY A 231 -16.79 22.64 -18.97
N ILE A 232 -16.65 21.56 -18.20
CA ILE A 232 -15.41 20.78 -18.13
C ILE A 232 -15.44 19.64 -19.16
N SER A 233 -14.35 19.50 -19.91
CA SER A 233 -14.15 18.38 -20.83
C SER A 233 -13.52 17.19 -20.11
N LYS A 234 -13.78 15.96 -20.58
CA LYS A 234 -13.14 14.72 -20.07
C LYS A 234 -11.61 14.80 -19.99
N LYS A 235 -11.00 15.54 -20.91
CA LYS A 235 -9.56 15.76 -20.93
C LYS A 235 -9.07 16.61 -19.75
N ILE A 236 -9.78 17.71 -19.45
CA ILE A 236 -9.44 18.59 -18.31
C ILE A 236 -9.72 17.88 -16.99
N ALA A 237 -10.81 17.13 -16.87
CA ALA A 237 -11.12 16.36 -15.67
C ALA A 237 -10.04 15.34 -15.33
N LYS A 238 -9.55 14.60 -16.34
CA LYS A 238 -8.43 13.66 -16.18
C LYS A 238 -7.16 14.36 -15.72
N GLU A 239 -6.84 15.51 -16.31
CA GLU A 239 -5.67 16.32 -15.95
C GLU A 239 -5.77 16.83 -14.49
N ILE A 240 -6.96 17.26 -14.06
CA ILE A 240 -7.21 17.70 -12.68
C ILE A 240 -6.97 16.57 -11.68
N VAL A 241 -7.43 15.34 -11.99
CA VAL A 241 -7.22 14.17 -11.11
C VAL A 241 -5.74 13.77 -11.07
N GLN A 242 -5.04 13.80 -12.21
CA GLN A 242 -3.63 13.43 -12.32
C GLN A 242 -2.68 14.38 -11.59
N HIS A 243 -2.99 15.68 -11.57
CA HIS A 243 -2.15 16.70 -10.94
C HIS A 243 -2.43 16.92 -9.45
N ARG A 244 -3.23 16.05 -8.82
CA ARG A 244 -3.41 16.05 -7.36
C ARG A 244 -2.10 15.65 -6.67
N PRO A 245 -1.81 16.19 -5.47
CA PRO A 245 -2.67 17.06 -4.65
C PRO A 245 -2.42 18.56 -4.87
N TYR A 246 -3.48 19.37 -4.75
CA TYR A 246 -3.43 20.83 -4.78
C TYR A 246 -3.47 21.43 -3.37
N ASN A 247 -2.58 22.37 -3.09
CA ASN A 247 -2.53 23.13 -1.84
C ASN A 247 -3.25 24.47 -1.93
N LYS A 248 -3.46 24.99 -3.15
CA LYS A 248 -4.18 26.23 -3.40
C LYS A 248 -4.97 26.16 -4.69
N TRP A 249 -6.11 26.85 -4.72
CA TRP A 249 -6.92 26.98 -5.93
C TRP A 249 -6.22 27.59 -7.15
N LYS A 250 -5.14 28.35 -6.94
CA LYS A 250 -4.35 28.93 -8.05
C LYS A 250 -3.62 27.87 -8.86
N GLU A 251 -3.28 26.73 -8.26
CA GLU A 251 -2.53 25.64 -8.92
C GLU A 251 -3.37 24.94 -10.01
N LEU A 252 -4.70 25.05 -9.95
CA LEU A 252 -5.56 24.58 -11.04
C LEU A 252 -5.44 25.42 -12.31
N LEU A 253 -4.91 26.65 -12.25
CA LEU A 253 -4.66 27.48 -13.45
C LEU A 253 -3.45 27.00 -14.26
N ASP A 254 -2.57 26.20 -13.66
CA ASP A 254 -1.40 25.64 -14.35
C ASP A 254 -1.81 24.50 -15.30
N ILE A 255 -3.02 23.98 -15.15
CA ILE A 255 -3.60 22.95 -16.01
C ILE A 255 -4.00 23.55 -17.36
N LYS A 256 -3.44 22.98 -18.43
CA LYS A 256 -3.69 23.42 -19.80
C LYS A 256 -5.19 23.31 -20.15
N GLY A 257 -5.85 24.46 -20.23
CA GLY A 257 -7.29 24.57 -20.55
C GLY A 257 -8.17 25.04 -19.39
N VAL A 258 -7.61 25.22 -18.19
CA VAL A 258 -8.33 25.82 -17.06
C VAL A 258 -8.09 27.32 -17.01
N GLY A 259 -9.08 28.09 -17.46
CA GLY A 259 -9.07 29.54 -17.36
C GLY A 259 -9.67 30.08 -16.05
N PRO A 260 -9.46 31.37 -15.71
CA PRO A 260 -9.99 31.98 -14.48
C PRO A 260 -11.51 31.90 -14.37
N LYS A 261 -12.24 32.01 -15.49
CA LYS A 261 -13.71 31.85 -15.54
C LYS A 261 -14.16 30.41 -15.23
N LEU A 262 -13.37 29.42 -15.63
CA LEU A 262 -13.66 28.01 -15.34
C LEU A 262 -13.31 27.68 -13.89
N LEU A 263 -12.22 28.24 -13.37
CA LEU A 263 -11.81 28.09 -11.98
C LEU A 263 -12.89 28.58 -11.00
N GLU A 264 -13.52 29.73 -11.25
CA GLU A 264 -14.60 30.22 -10.39
C GLU A 264 -15.83 29.30 -10.40
N ARG A 265 -16.15 28.70 -11.55
CA ARG A 265 -17.24 27.72 -11.66
C ARG A 265 -16.91 26.43 -10.91
N ILE A 266 -15.68 25.94 -11.03
CA ILE A 266 -15.19 24.79 -10.26
C ILE A 266 -15.29 25.10 -8.76
N LYS A 267 -14.76 26.23 -8.31
CA LYS A 267 -14.87 26.66 -6.92
C LYS A 267 -16.30 26.69 -6.42
N LYS A 268 -17.22 27.26 -7.21
CA LYS A 268 -18.63 27.38 -6.84
C LYS A 268 -19.31 26.01 -6.77
N ALA A 269 -19.17 25.19 -7.81
CA ALA A 269 -19.80 23.86 -7.87
C ALA A 269 -19.27 22.91 -6.78
N LEU A 270 -17.96 22.96 -6.51
CA LEU A 270 -17.35 22.13 -5.47
C LEU A 270 -17.69 22.61 -4.05
N LYS A 271 -17.92 23.92 -3.87
CA LYS A 271 -18.40 24.46 -2.59
C LYS A 271 -19.87 24.12 -2.33
N GLU A 272 -20.70 24.05 -3.38
CA GLU A 272 -22.09 23.61 -3.30
C GLU A 272 -22.22 22.11 -3.02
N LYS A 273 -21.28 21.28 -3.53
CA LYS A 273 -21.24 19.83 -3.25
C LYS A 273 -20.58 19.44 -1.91
N ALA A 274 -19.78 20.33 -1.32
CA ALA A 274 -19.06 20.10 -0.06
C ALA A 274 -19.84 20.57 1.19
N LEU A 275 -21.12 20.96 1.04
CA LEU A 275 -22.00 21.48 2.10
C LEU A 275 -23.20 20.54 2.27
#